data_AF-A0A7R9H0N8-F1
#
_entry.id   AF-A0A7R9H0N8-F1
#
_cell.length_a   1.000
_cell.length_b   1.000
_cell.length_c   1.000
_cell.angle_alpha   90.00
_cell.angle_beta   90.00
_cell.angle_gamma   90.00
#
_symmetry.space_group_name_H-M   'P 1'
#
loop_
_entity.id
_entity.type
_entity.pdbx_description
1 polymer ?
#
loop_
_entity_poly.entity_id
_entity_poly.type
_entity_poly.pdbx_seq_one_letter_code
_entity_poly.pdbx_strand_id
1 'polypeptide(L)'
;MAYRNSLKTETLDDLLRIYVNEPSLNKSLTQKLRLTSEPPPSRHVSTIPSRKLAFFPPFQAPRQVWVENLDTQEEHKLGIIDLHPDVFAADPRIDIIHKNMVWQRNYRYVSYAHTKTRAEVHGGGRKPWPQKGLGKARHGSIRSPLWRGGGVAHGPRSPTPHFYMLPFYVRVRGLTSMLSVKLAQDDLHIVDSLDIPTDDPQYIEGLNVYSMLKHDTLVLTMAAVDQLEEKLLFHLNRTDTSVQKKFRLNHHS
;
A
#
# COMPACT_ATOMS: atom_id res chain seq x y z
N MET A 1 -2.95 -82.33 -13.79
CA MET A 1 -3.58 -81.17 -14.47
C MET A 1 -2.50 -80.13 -14.72
N ALA A 2 -2.41 -79.70 -15.98
CA ALA A 2 -1.66 -78.59 -16.60
C ALA A 2 -1.51 -77.31 -15.74
N TYR A 3 -0.58 -76.34 -15.91
CA TYR A 3 0.62 -76.05 -16.71
C TYR A 3 1.24 -74.80 -16.00
N ARG A 4 2.49 -74.79 -15.51
CA ARG A 4 3.76 -74.28 -16.07
C ARG A 4 3.90 -72.75 -16.36
N ASN A 5 4.92 -72.17 -15.69
CA ASN A 5 5.85 -71.08 -16.08
C ASN A 5 5.32 -69.62 -16.05
N SER A 6 5.86 -68.67 -15.28
CA SER A 6 7.24 -68.22 -14.95
C SER A 6 7.88 -67.29 -16.00
N LEU A 7 8.27 -66.09 -15.50
CA LEU A 7 9.27 -65.11 -15.95
C LEU A 7 8.86 -63.91 -16.84
N LYS A 8 9.17 -62.71 -16.30
CA LYS A 8 9.97 -61.57 -16.84
C LYS A 8 9.32 -60.17 -16.88
N THR A 9 10.19 -59.23 -16.54
CA THR A 9 10.14 -57.76 -16.39
C THR A 9 10.28 -57.02 -17.72
N GLU A 10 9.75 -55.80 -17.83
CA GLU A 10 10.23 -54.70 -18.71
C GLU A 10 9.52 -53.40 -18.24
N THR A 11 10.16 -52.47 -17.52
CA THR A 11 11.10 -51.37 -17.85
C THR A 11 10.53 -50.16 -18.58
N LEU A 12 10.93 -48.99 -18.08
CA LEU A 12 10.43 -47.62 -18.31
C LEU A 12 10.71 -47.04 -19.71
N ASP A 13 11.01 -47.88 -20.70
CA ASP A 13 11.31 -47.49 -22.08
C ASP A 13 10.08 -47.55 -23.01
N ASP A 14 8.95 -48.12 -22.56
CA ASP A 14 7.74 -48.29 -23.38
C ASP A 14 6.80 -47.08 -23.43
N LEU A 15 7.05 -46.02 -22.65
CA LEU A 15 6.17 -44.84 -22.59
C LEU A 15 6.75 -43.57 -23.20
N LEU A 16 7.89 -43.64 -23.89
CA LEU A 16 8.48 -42.50 -24.60
C LEU A 16 9.08 -42.87 -25.98
N ARG A 17 8.24 -43.33 -26.91
CA ARG A 17 8.50 -43.13 -28.34
C ARG A 17 7.21 -42.79 -29.10
N ILE A 18 7.00 -41.51 -29.41
CA ILE A 18 7.31 -40.86 -30.70
C ILE A 18 6.04 -40.75 -31.56
N TYR A 19 5.57 -39.50 -31.64
CA TYR A 19 4.94 -38.86 -32.78
C TYR A 19 5.47 -39.41 -34.13
N VAL A 20 4.60 -39.92 -35.01
CA VAL A 20 4.52 -39.54 -36.45
C VAL A 20 3.13 -39.94 -36.97
N ASN A 21 2.30 -38.92 -37.22
CA ASN A 21 1.53 -38.68 -38.45
C ASN A 21 0.77 -39.84 -39.12
N GLU A 22 -0.57 -39.74 -39.17
CA GLU A 22 -1.33 -39.86 -40.42
C GLU A 22 -2.77 -39.31 -40.25
N PRO A 23 -3.34 -38.67 -41.29
CA PRO A 23 -4.37 -37.65 -41.17
C PRO A 23 -5.67 -38.10 -41.86
N SER A 24 -6.53 -38.85 -41.18
CA SER A 24 -7.88 -39.11 -41.72
C SER A 24 -8.81 -39.63 -40.65
N LEU A 25 -9.66 -38.77 -40.09
CA LEU A 25 -11.03 -39.10 -39.63
C LEU A 25 -11.79 -37.93 -38.97
N ASN A 26 -11.37 -36.68 -39.18
CA ASN A 26 -12.16 -35.51 -38.78
C ASN A 26 -12.96 -34.95 -39.96
N LYS A 27 -14.12 -35.56 -40.26
CA LYS A 27 -15.13 -34.92 -41.12
C LYS A 27 -16.60 -35.12 -40.70
N SER A 28 -16.90 -35.89 -39.64
CA SER A 28 -18.30 -36.13 -39.24
C SER A 28 -18.70 -35.57 -37.86
N LEU A 29 -17.76 -35.10 -37.03
CA LEU A 29 -18.07 -34.60 -35.67
C LEU A 29 -18.06 -33.07 -35.53
N THR A 30 -17.62 -32.33 -36.54
CA THR A 30 -17.55 -30.86 -36.51
C THR A 30 -18.79 -30.15 -37.09
N GLN A 31 -19.77 -30.89 -37.60
CA GLN A 31 -20.94 -30.31 -38.29
C GLN A 31 -22.22 -30.25 -37.43
N LYS A 32 -22.19 -30.69 -36.16
CA LYS A 32 -23.37 -30.75 -35.28
C LYS A 32 -23.33 -29.88 -34.02
N LEU A 33 -22.30 -29.05 -33.84
CA LEU A 33 -22.19 -28.11 -32.70
C LEU A 33 -22.15 -26.62 -33.13
N ARG A 34 -22.58 -26.33 -34.36
CA ARG A 34 -22.85 -24.97 -34.82
C ARG A 34 -24.32 -24.88 -35.17
N LEU A 35 -25.13 -24.47 -34.21
CA LEU A 35 -26.38 -23.72 -34.33
C LEU A 35 -26.90 -23.61 -32.89
N THR A 36 -27.15 -22.37 -32.44
CA THR A 36 -27.49 -21.95 -31.07
C THR A 36 -26.35 -21.90 -30.04
N SER A 37 -25.26 -21.17 -30.33
CA SER A 37 -24.73 -20.29 -29.27
C SER A 37 -25.32 -18.92 -29.54
N GLU A 38 -26.43 -18.59 -28.89
CA GLU A 38 -26.80 -17.18 -28.79
C GLU A 38 -25.57 -16.44 -28.25
N PRO A 39 -25.18 -15.28 -28.83
CA PRO A 39 -24.16 -14.46 -28.21
C PRO A 39 -24.58 -14.26 -26.74
N PRO A 40 -23.64 -14.27 -25.78
CA PRO A 40 -23.99 -13.93 -24.40
C PRO A 40 -24.81 -12.64 -24.47
N PRO A 41 -25.96 -12.57 -23.79
CA PRO A 41 -26.83 -11.40 -23.90
C PRO A 41 -25.92 -10.21 -23.71
N SER A 42 -25.90 -9.30 -24.69
CA SER A 42 -25.12 -8.07 -24.59
C SER A 42 -25.49 -7.53 -23.23
N ARG A 43 -24.58 -7.60 -22.25
CA ARG A 43 -24.83 -7.06 -20.92
C ARG A 43 -25.13 -5.61 -21.25
N HIS A 44 -26.41 -5.25 -21.23
CA HIS A 44 -26.82 -3.88 -21.45
C HIS A 44 -25.93 -3.12 -20.49
N VAL A 45 -25.08 -2.24 -21.01
CA VAL A 45 -24.32 -1.31 -20.20
C VAL A 45 -25.40 -0.72 -19.31
N SER A 46 -25.44 -1.16 -18.05
CA SER A 46 -26.39 -0.61 -17.12
C SER A 46 -25.89 0.81 -17.03
N THR A 47 -26.65 1.74 -17.60
CA THR A 47 -26.39 3.15 -17.41
C THR A 47 -26.56 3.33 -15.92
N ILE A 48 -25.47 3.20 -15.16
CA ILE A 48 -25.48 3.37 -13.71
C ILE A 48 -26.08 4.76 -13.53
N PRO A 49 -27.24 4.89 -12.87
CA PRO A 49 -27.87 6.18 -12.75
C PRO A 49 -26.89 7.12 -12.05
N SER A 50 -26.73 8.33 -12.59
CA SER A 50 -25.86 9.35 -12.01
C SER A 50 -26.13 9.45 -10.52
N ARG A 51 -25.11 9.17 -9.71
CA ARG A 51 -25.27 9.06 -8.26
C ARG A 51 -25.43 10.44 -7.63
N LYS A 52 -26.17 10.50 -6.53
CA LYS A 52 -26.33 11.75 -5.77
C LYS A 52 -25.07 12.06 -4.96
N LEU A 53 -24.31 13.05 -5.40
CA LEU A 53 -23.12 13.54 -4.70
C LEU A 53 -23.49 14.47 -3.53
N ALA A 54 -22.95 14.21 -2.34
CA ALA A 54 -23.12 15.09 -1.18
C ALA A 54 -22.21 16.32 -1.28
N PHE A 55 -22.66 17.48 -0.78
CA PHE A 55 -21.88 18.75 -0.77
C PHE A 55 -21.32 19.20 -2.12
N PHE A 56 -22.02 18.87 -3.21
CA PHE A 56 -21.54 19.13 -4.56
C PHE A 56 -21.36 20.64 -4.86
N PRO A 57 -20.17 21.09 -5.30
CA PRO A 57 -19.94 22.49 -5.65
C PRO A 57 -20.69 22.89 -6.92
N PRO A 58 -21.40 24.03 -6.95
CA PRO A 58 -22.25 24.41 -8.07
C PRO A 58 -21.48 24.75 -9.37
N PHE A 59 -20.17 25.02 -9.28
CA PHE A 59 -19.36 25.51 -10.40
C PHE A 59 -18.39 24.48 -10.98
N GLN A 60 -18.34 23.25 -10.44
CA GLN A 60 -17.39 22.23 -10.88
C GLN A 60 -18.13 20.95 -11.25
N ALA A 61 -17.87 20.42 -12.43
CA ALA A 61 -18.46 19.16 -12.88
C ALA A 61 -17.81 17.96 -12.15
N PRO A 62 -18.55 16.85 -11.94
CA PRO A 62 -17.95 15.63 -11.40
C PRO A 62 -16.98 15.01 -12.40
N ARG A 63 -16.04 14.20 -11.89
CA ARG A 63 -15.11 13.44 -12.75
C ARG A 63 -15.72 12.09 -13.08
N GLN A 64 -15.77 11.74 -14.36
CA GLN A 64 -16.29 10.44 -14.78
C GLN A 64 -15.16 9.43 -14.95
N VAL A 65 -15.36 8.24 -14.41
CA VAL A 65 -14.40 7.14 -14.48
C VAL A 65 -15.13 5.86 -14.87
N TRP A 66 -14.46 4.99 -15.62
CA TRP A 66 -15.00 3.69 -15.97
C TRP A 66 -14.96 2.75 -14.77
N VAL A 67 -16.02 1.96 -14.62
CA VAL A 67 -16.03 0.82 -13.71
C VAL A 67 -15.58 -0.41 -14.51
N GLU A 68 -14.52 -1.03 -14.05
CA GLU A 68 -13.88 -2.18 -14.67
C GLU A 68 -14.25 -3.48 -13.92
N ASN A 69 -14.11 -4.61 -14.59
CA ASN A 69 -14.22 -5.94 -13.98
C ASN A 69 -12.85 -6.41 -13.45
N LEU A 70 -12.85 -7.19 -12.37
CA LEU A 70 -11.66 -7.88 -11.87
C LEU A 70 -11.77 -9.41 -11.95
N ASP A 71 -12.94 -9.92 -12.35
CA ASP A 71 -13.24 -11.37 -12.36
C ASP A 71 -12.59 -12.11 -13.53
N THR A 72 -12.32 -11.40 -14.63
CA THR A 72 -11.91 -11.97 -15.93
C THR A 72 -10.63 -11.30 -16.40
N GLN A 73 -9.78 -12.02 -17.14
CA GLN A 73 -8.55 -11.45 -17.73
C GLN A 73 -8.84 -10.45 -18.86
N GLU A 74 -10.01 -10.56 -19.50
CA GLU A 74 -10.47 -9.60 -20.50
C GLU A 74 -11.07 -8.36 -19.81
N GLU A 75 -10.59 -7.18 -20.22
CA GLU A 75 -11.09 -5.90 -19.73
C GLU A 75 -12.51 -5.64 -20.27
N HIS A 76 -13.45 -5.47 -19.36
CA HIS A 76 -14.82 -5.08 -19.65
C HIS A 76 -15.19 -3.82 -18.88
N LYS A 77 -15.64 -2.80 -19.61
CA LYS A 77 -16.15 -1.55 -19.05
C LYS A 77 -17.62 -1.74 -18.70
N LEU A 78 -17.88 -2.00 -17.42
CA LEU A 78 -19.21 -2.34 -16.89
C LEU A 78 -20.13 -1.11 -16.87
N GLY A 79 -19.59 0.06 -16.58
CA GLY A 79 -20.33 1.31 -16.50
C GLY A 79 -19.45 2.53 -16.28
N ILE A 80 -20.09 3.69 -16.12
CA ILE A 80 -19.43 4.96 -15.78
C ILE A 80 -19.93 5.39 -14.41
N ILE A 81 -19.02 5.85 -13.55
CA ILE A 81 -19.34 6.45 -12.26
C ILE A 81 -18.87 7.90 -12.20
N ASP A 82 -19.71 8.77 -11.62
CA ASP A 82 -19.37 10.16 -11.32
C ASP A 82 -18.63 10.24 -9.98
N LEU A 83 -17.45 10.86 -9.92
CA LEU A 83 -16.64 11.07 -8.71
C LEU A 83 -16.72 12.51 -8.22
N HIS A 84 -16.67 12.69 -6.89
CA HIS A 84 -16.77 14.02 -6.30
C HIS A 84 -15.54 14.89 -6.63
N PRO A 85 -15.74 16.11 -7.18
CA PRO A 85 -14.64 16.96 -7.61
C PRO A 85 -13.67 17.37 -6.49
N ASP A 86 -14.15 17.69 -5.28
CA ASP A 86 -13.25 18.09 -4.17
C ASP A 86 -12.30 16.99 -3.68
N VAL A 87 -12.60 15.72 -3.98
CA VAL A 87 -11.78 14.56 -3.55
C VAL A 87 -10.85 14.11 -4.67
N PHE A 88 -11.38 13.99 -5.89
CA PHE A 88 -10.70 13.40 -7.04
C PHE A 88 -10.27 14.42 -8.11
N ALA A 89 -10.64 15.70 -7.95
CA ALA A 89 -10.21 16.81 -8.80
C ALA A 89 -9.71 18.01 -7.96
N ALA A 90 -9.14 17.73 -6.80
CA ALA A 90 -8.43 18.73 -6.00
C ALA A 90 -7.10 19.11 -6.69
N ASP A 91 -6.65 20.34 -6.45
CA ASP A 91 -5.38 20.80 -7.01
C ASP A 91 -4.21 19.90 -6.56
N PRO A 92 -3.36 19.42 -7.49
CA PRO A 92 -2.24 18.52 -7.18
C PRO A 92 -1.12 19.29 -6.44
N ARG A 93 -1.15 19.24 -5.11
CA ARG A 93 -0.24 19.91 -4.19
C ARG A 93 0.87 18.98 -3.68
N ILE A 94 1.94 18.90 -4.46
CA ILE A 94 3.14 18.09 -4.18
C ILE A 94 3.74 18.41 -2.79
N ASP A 95 3.67 19.66 -2.37
CA ASP A 95 4.17 20.11 -1.06
C ASP A 95 3.45 19.44 0.11
N ILE A 96 2.12 19.29 0.03
CA ILE A 96 1.30 18.66 1.06
C ILE A 96 1.45 17.14 1.02
N ILE A 97 1.54 16.55 -0.17
CA ILE A 97 1.81 15.12 -0.35
C ILE A 97 3.13 14.74 0.33
N HIS A 98 4.20 15.49 0.06
CA HIS A 98 5.51 15.28 0.68
C HIS A 98 5.48 15.42 2.21
N LYS A 99 4.79 16.44 2.75
CA LYS A 99 4.61 16.61 4.20
C LYS A 99 3.93 15.41 4.85
N ASN A 100 2.93 14.83 4.19
CA ASN A 100 2.23 13.65 4.66
C ASN A 100 3.12 12.40 4.64
N MET A 101 3.84 12.19 3.54
CA MET A 101 4.78 11.09 3.40
C MET A 101 5.87 11.12 4.50
N VAL A 102 6.51 12.28 4.71
CA VAL A 102 7.54 12.45 5.74
C VAL A 102 6.95 12.24 7.14
N TRP A 103 5.76 12.77 7.40
CA TRP A 103 5.06 12.56 8.66
C TRP A 103 4.77 11.08 8.91
N GLN A 104 4.22 10.36 7.93
CA GLN A 104 3.91 8.92 8.00
C GLN A 104 5.17 8.07 8.24
N ARG A 105 6.31 8.45 7.66
CA ARG A 105 7.58 7.78 7.89
C ARG A 105 8.11 7.99 9.31
N ASN A 106 7.99 9.22 9.83
CA ASN A 106 8.67 9.62 11.08
C ASN A 106 7.83 9.41 12.34
N TYR A 107 6.49 9.50 12.27
CA TYR A 107 5.65 9.50 13.48
C TYR A 107 5.74 8.21 14.30
N ARG A 108 6.03 7.06 13.67
CA ARG A 108 6.24 5.77 14.36
C ARG A 108 7.71 5.44 14.56
N TYR A 109 8.62 6.24 14.02
CA TYR A 109 10.04 5.93 14.00
C TYR A 109 10.73 6.35 15.31
N VAL A 110 11.42 5.38 15.91
CA VAL A 110 12.25 5.58 17.11
C VAL A 110 13.65 5.07 16.80
N SER A 111 14.64 5.93 16.99
CA SER A 111 16.04 5.53 16.87
C SER A 111 16.55 4.97 18.18
N TYR A 112 17.07 3.74 18.11
CA TYR A 112 17.68 3.02 19.23
C TYR A 112 19.21 3.11 19.24
N ALA A 113 19.81 3.81 18.27
CA ALA A 113 21.25 4.00 18.20
C ALA A 113 21.76 4.72 19.46
N HIS A 114 22.72 4.12 20.15
CA HIS A 114 23.29 4.64 21.40
C HIS A 114 24.80 4.63 21.32
N THR A 115 25.42 5.69 21.82
CA THR A 115 26.86 5.73 22.06
C THR A 115 27.14 6.02 23.52
N LYS A 116 28.15 5.33 24.05
CA LYS A 116 28.62 5.56 25.41
C LYS A 116 29.39 6.87 25.48
N THR A 117 28.93 7.78 26.33
CA THR A 117 29.67 8.99 26.66
C THR A 117 30.90 8.62 27.51
N ARG A 118 31.85 9.55 27.66
CA ARG A 118 33.05 9.33 28.50
C ARG A 118 32.74 8.92 29.95
N ALA A 119 31.54 9.23 30.44
CA ALA A 119 31.08 8.88 31.79
C ALA A 119 30.48 7.47 31.87
N GLU A 120 29.95 6.96 30.76
CA GLU A 120 29.33 5.63 30.66
C GLU A 120 30.34 4.54 30.29
N VAL A 121 31.49 4.91 29.70
CA VAL A 121 32.58 3.95 29.41
C VAL A 121 33.27 3.55 30.72
N HIS A 122 33.35 2.25 30.97
CA HIS A 122 33.87 1.69 32.23
C HIS A 122 35.31 2.14 32.57
N GLY A 123 35.53 2.57 33.82
CA GLY A 123 36.83 3.00 34.35
C GLY A 123 37.11 4.49 34.16
N GLY A 124 38.38 4.90 34.21
CA GLY A 124 38.78 6.29 33.95
C GLY A 124 38.56 7.30 35.07
N GLY A 125 38.29 6.85 36.31
CA GLY A 125 38.18 7.71 37.48
C GLY A 125 39.52 8.21 38.03
N ARG A 126 40.63 7.51 37.78
CA ARG A 126 41.98 7.92 38.19
C ARG A 126 42.65 8.77 37.11
N LYS A 127 43.29 9.87 37.53
CA LYS A 127 44.12 10.70 36.64
C LYS A 127 45.33 9.89 36.13
N PRO A 128 45.60 9.86 34.81
CA PRO A 128 46.69 9.06 34.24
C PRO A 128 48.07 9.44 34.79
N TRP A 129 48.33 10.74 34.96
CA TRP A 129 49.58 11.25 35.53
C TRP A 129 49.40 12.66 36.14
N PRO A 130 50.34 13.11 37.01
CA PRO A 130 50.35 14.47 37.56
C PRO A 130 50.36 15.56 36.48
N GLN A 131 49.80 16.73 36.80
CA GLN A 131 49.60 17.82 35.84
C GLN A 131 50.92 18.38 35.25
N LYS A 132 52.03 18.26 35.98
CA LYS A 132 53.36 18.79 35.64
C LYS A 132 54.43 17.76 36.01
N GLY A 133 55.64 17.90 35.44
CA GLY A 133 56.83 17.10 35.77
C GLY A 133 57.21 16.04 34.72
N LEU A 134 56.27 15.54 33.93
CA LEU A 134 56.49 14.43 32.99
C LEU A 134 56.74 14.85 31.53
N GLY A 135 56.61 16.14 31.18
CA GLY A 135 56.75 16.62 29.80
C GLY A 135 55.66 16.13 28.81
N LYS A 136 54.68 15.36 29.25
CA LYS A 136 53.57 14.83 28.44
C LYS A 136 52.39 15.81 28.36
N ALA A 137 51.53 15.62 27.35
CA ALA A 137 50.24 16.31 27.24
C ALA A 137 49.38 16.10 28.51
N ARG A 138 48.53 17.08 28.83
CA ARG A 138 47.73 17.07 30.06
C ARG A 138 46.43 16.30 29.83
N HIS A 139 46.21 15.23 30.60
CA HIS A 139 44.97 14.46 30.55
C HIS A 139 44.34 14.29 31.94
N GLY A 140 43.01 14.38 31.97
CA GLY A 140 42.21 14.17 33.19
C GLY A 140 41.71 12.74 33.36
N SER A 141 41.46 12.03 32.26
CA SER A 141 40.93 10.65 32.26
C SER A 141 41.35 9.93 30.99
N ILE A 142 41.57 8.62 31.08
CA ILE A 142 41.79 7.75 29.91
C ILE A 142 40.53 7.52 29.06
N ARG A 143 39.34 7.91 29.56
CA ARG A 143 38.05 7.72 28.86
C ARG A 143 37.59 8.95 28.08
N SER A 144 38.41 9.99 28.00
CA SER A 144 38.06 11.16 27.19
C SER A 144 38.01 10.80 25.69
N PRO A 145 37.23 11.51 24.87
CA PRO A 145 37.09 11.23 23.44
C PRO A 145 38.41 11.27 22.64
N LEU A 146 39.43 11.96 23.14
CA LEU A 146 40.75 12.03 22.52
C LEU A 146 41.54 10.71 22.62
N TRP A 147 41.17 9.82 23.54
CA TRP A 147 41.87 8.55 23.77
C TRP A 147 41.22 7.42 22.98
N ARG A 148 42.04 6.47 22.52
CA ARG A 148 41.55 5.21 21.93
C ARG A 148 40.73 4.44 22.98
N GLY A 149 39.51 4.05 22.64
CA GLY A 149 38.59 3.40 23.58
C GLY A 149 38.03 4.35 24.65
N GLY A 150 38.14 5.66 24.44
CA GLY A 150 37.36 6.67 25.16
C GLY A 150 35.91 6.74 24.69
N GLY A 151 35.09 7.50 25.41
CA GLY A 151 33.69 7.71 25.03
C GLY A 151 33.52 8.66 23.85
N VAL A 152 32.39 8.59 23.16
CA VAL A 152 32.04 9.48 22.05
C VAL A 152 31.58 10.83 22.60
N ALA A 153 32.08 11.94 22.04
CA ALA A 153 31.71 13.29 22.46
C ALA A 153 30.29 13.67 22.02
N HIS A 154 30.04 13.59 20.71
CA HIS A 154 28.75 13.84 20.08
C HIS A 154 28.38 12.62 19.26
N GLY A 155 27.54 11.77 19.84
CA GLY A 155 27.01 10.59 19.19
C GLY A 155 25.53 10.45 19.49
N PRO A 156 24.84 9.51 18.83
CA PRO A 156 23.43 9.29 19.04
C PRO A 156 23.14 8.88 20.50
N ARG A 157 22.06 9.43 21.03
CA ARG A 157 21.51 9.14 22.35
C ARG A 157 20.16 8.49 22.15
N SER A 158 19.98 7.27 22.65
CA SER A 158 18.71 6.55 22.55
C SER A 158 17.98 6.47 23.89
N PRO A 159 16.65 6.28 23.86
CA PRO A 159 15.77 6.30 22.67
C PRO A 159 15.48 7.74 22.20
N THR A 160 15.63 8.01 20.90
CA THR A 160 15.26 9.31 20.28
C THR A 160 14.00 9.15 19.42
N PRO A 161 12.83 9.61 19.89
CA PRO A 161 11.60 9.59 19.10
C PRO A 161 11.59 10.75 18.09
N HIS A 162 11.08 10.50 16.88
CA HIS A 162 10.91 11.52 15.83
C HIS A 162 9.43 11.92 15.66
N PHE A 163 8.65 11.74 16.72
CA PHE A 163 7.20 11.92 16.71
C PHE A 163 6.80 13.40 16.63
N TYR A 164 5.89 13.70 15.71
CA TYR A 164 5.13 14.94 15.69
C TYR A 164 3.76 14.69 15.05
N MET A 165 2.78 15.53 15.38
CA MET A 165 1.43 15.46 14.81
C MET A 165 1.24 16.52 13.73
N LEU A 166 1.01 16.08 12.49
CA LEU A 166 0.64 16.96 11.39
C LEU A 166 -0.82 17.43 11.55
N PRO A 167 -1.14 18.72 11.35
CA PRO A 167 -2.50 19.23 11.47
C PRO A 167 -3.47 18.41 10.61
N PHE A 168 -4.66 18.15 11.17
CA PHE A 168 -5.63 17.23 10.59
C PHE A 168 -5.99 17.56 9.14
N TYR A 169 -6.33 18.82 8.85
CA TYR A 169 -6.70 19.25 7.50
C TYR A 169 -5.55 19.16 6.50
N VAL A 170 -4.30 19.27 6.94
CA VAL A 170 -3.12 19.05 6.07
C VAL A 170 -3.01 17.56 5.71
N ARG A 171 -3.40 16.65 6.62
CA ARG A 171 -3.46 15.22 6.33
C ARG A 171 -4.54 14.87 5.32
N VAL A 172 -5.74 15.40 5.53
CA VAL A 172 -6.88 15.23 4.61
C VAL A 172 -6.55 15.78 3.22
N ARG A 173 -6.03 17.01 3.13
CA ARG A 173 -5.65 17.62 1.84
C ARG A 173 -4.53 16.86 1.13
N GLY A 174 -3.62 16.24 1.87
CA GLY A 174 -2.59 15.39 1.26
C GLY A 174 -3.17 14.13 0.63
N LEU A 175 -4.17 13.53 1.27
CA LEU A 175 -4.85 12.36 0.74
C LEU A 175 -5.70 12.71 -0.48
N THR A 176 -6.52 13.77 -0.44
CA THR A 176 -7.33 14.20 -1.59
C THR A 176 -6.46 14.62 -2.78
N SER A 177 -5.38 15.36 -2.51
CA SER A 177 -4.42 15.73 -3.55
C SER A 177 -3.76 14.50 -4.17
N MET A 178 -3.42 13.47 -3.39
CA MET A 178 -2.82 12.24 -3.91
C MET A 178 -3.80 11.43 -4.76
N LEU A 179 -5.07 11.34 -4.34
CA LEU A 179 -6.13 10.68 -5.11
C LEU A 179 -6.37 11.38 -6.44
N SER A 180 -6.38 12.71 -6.43
CA SER A 180 -6.53 13.51 -7.64
C SER A 180 -5.35 13.33 -8.59
N VAL A 181 -4.13 13.20 -8.07
CA VAL A 181 -2.93 12.88 -8.87
C VAL A 181 -3.04 11.50 -9.51
N LYS A 182 -3.39 10.46 -8.74
CA LYS A 182 -3.56 9.10 -9.29
C LYS A 182 -4.61 9.05 -10.39
N LEU A 183 -5.73 9.75 -10.20
CA LEU A 183 -6.76 9.84 -11.23
C LEU A 183 -6.26 10.60 -12.47
N ALA A 184 -5.56 11.72 -12.30
CA ALA A 184 -5.05 12.52 -13.41
C ALA A 184 -3.93 11.83 -14.20
N GLN A 185 -3.27 10.83 -13.62
CA GLN A 185 -2.23 10.01 -14.24
C GLN A 185 -2.77 8.73 -14.88
N ASP A 186 -4.09 8.49 -14.85
CA ASP A 186 -4.73 7.24 -15.26
C ASP A 186 -4.25 6.00 -14.47
N ASP A 187 -3.73 6.21 -13.25
CA ASP A 187 -3.24 5.16 -12.35
C ASP A 187 -4.32 4.67 -11.35
N LEU A 188 -5.51 5.28 -11.39
CA LEU A 188 -6.64 4.96 -10.50
C LEU A 188 -7.72 4.20 -11.27
N HIS A 189 -7.96 2.95 -10.88
CA HIS A 189 -9.02 2.12 -11.46
C HIS A 189 -10.12 1.86 -10.42
N ILE A 190 -11.37 1.89 -10.88
CA ILE A 190 -12.53 1.58 -10.07
C ILE A 190 -13.11 0.25 -10.52
N VAL A 191 -13.29 -0.66 -9.56
CA VAL A 191 -13.84 -1.99 -9.81
C VAL A 191 -15.15 -2.17 -9.04
N ASP A 192 -16.02 -3.03 -9.57
CA ASP A 192 -17.31 -3.34 -8.92
C ASP A 192 -17.09 -4.12 -7.60
N SER A 193 -16.51 -5.31 -7.70
CA SER A 193 -16.13 -6.15 -6.56
C SER A 193 -14.67 -6.60 -6.65
N LEU A 194 -14.13 -7.02 -5.51
CA LEU A 194 -12.76 -7.54 -5.36
C LEU A 194 -12.77 -9.06 -5.16
N ASP A 195 -13.73 -9.75 -5.81
CA ASP A 195 -13.89 -11.20 -5.71
C ASP A 195 -12.87 -11.88 -6.63
N ILE A 196 -11.61 -11.82 -6.25
CA ILE A 196 -10.53 -12.46 -7.02
C ILE A 196 -10.66 -13.98 -6.79
N PRO A 197 -10.66 -14.82 -7.85
CA PRO A 197 -10.70 -16.28 -7.73
C PRO A 197 -9.38 -16.90 -7.22
N THR A 198 -8.59 -16.15 -6.43
CA THR A 198 -7.26 -16.52 -5.94
C THR A 198 -7.21 -16.44 -4.42
N ASP A 199 -6.67 -17.48 -3.78
CA ASP A 199 -6.62 -17.69 -2.33
C ASP A 199 -5.60 -16.82 -1.57
N ASP A 200 -4.86 -15.92 -2.24
CA ASP A 200 -3.85 -15.06 -1.61
C ASP A 200 -4.50 -13.84 -0.93
N PRO A 201 -4.62 -13.79 0.41
CA PRO A 201 -5.30 -12.72 1.12
C PRO A 201 -4.29 -11.61 1.43
N GLN A 202 -3.57 -11.14 0.42
CA GLN A 202 -2.70 -9.99 0.56
C GLN A 202 -3.48 -8.77 0.07
N TYR A 203 -3.60 -7.75 0.92
CA TYR A 203 -4.12 -6.39 0.64
C TYR A 203 -5.55 -6.06 1.06
N ILE A 204 -5.66 -5.66 2.34
CA ILE A 204 -6.39 -4.45 2.72
C ILE A 204 -5.52 -3.67 3.72
N GLU A 205 -4.45 -3.03 3.25
CA GLU A 205 -3.76 -2.03 4.06
C GLU A 205 -4.64 -0.76 4.12
N GLY A 206 -4.74 -0.13 5.29
CA GLY A 206 -5.47 1.13 5.41
C GLY A 206 -4.93 2.17 4.41
N LEU A 207 -5.83 2.80 3.65
CA LEU A 207 -5.47 3.76 2.61
C LEU A 207 -4.62 4.91 3.19
N ASN A 208 -3.41 5.06 2.67
CA ASN A 208 -2.47 6.05 3.13
C ASN A 208 -1.59 6.57 1.98
N VAL A 209 -1.16 7.84 2.07
CA VAL A 209 -0.35 8.50 1.03
C VAL A 209 0.95 7.77 0.71
N TYR A 210 1.63 7.20 1.71
CA TYR A 210 2.88 6.45 1.49
C TYR A 210 2.68 5.20 0.64
N SER A 211 1.67 4.36 0.94
CA SER A 211 1.35 3.17 0.15
C SER A 211 0.90 3.55 -1.27
N MET A 212 0.12 4.61 -1.43
CA MET A 212 -0.28 5.12 -2.76
C MET A 212 0.91 5.60 -3.61
N LEU A 213 1.97 6.12 -2.98
CA LEU A 213 3.20 6.52 -3.69
C LEU A 213 4.13 5.34 -3.96
N LYS A 214 4.07 4.29 -3.14
CA LYS A 214 4.90 3.09 -3.29
C LYS A 214 4.43 2.21 -4.46
N HIS A 215 3.14 2.22 -4.74
CA HIS A 215 2.52 1.44 -5.81
C HIS A 215 2.16 2.33 -7.00
N ASP A 216 2.36 1.79 -8.21
CA ASP A 216 2.07 2.52 -9.46
C ASP A 216 0.56 2.63 -9.66
N THR A 217 -0.19 1.57 -9.42
CA THR A 217 -1.64 1.54 -9.64
C THR A 217 -2.40 1.48 -8.32
N LEU A 218 -3.49 2.24 -8.21
CA LEU A 218 -4.45 2.17 -7.12
C LEU A 218 -5.78 1.62 -7.64
N VAL A 219 -6.27 0.54 -7.05
CA VAL A 219 -7.58 -0.05 -7.36
C VAL A 219 -8.51 0.20 -6.19
N LEU A 220 -9.70 0.76 -6.45
CA LEU A 220 -10.74 0.99 -5.45
C LEU A 220 -12.03 0.30 -5.84
N THR A 221 -12.69 -0.36 -4.88
CA THR A 221 -14.05 -0.86 -5.09
C THR A 221 -15.06 0.29 -5.04
N MET A 222 -16.21 0.15 -5.71
CA MET A 222 -17.28 1.14 -5.66
C MET A 222 -17.69 1.48 -4.21
N ALA A 223 -17.85 0.47 -3.37
CA ALA A 223 -18.17 0.66 -1.95
C ALA A 223 -17.06 1.42 -1.19
N ALA A 224 -15.78 1.20 -1.53
CA ALA A 224 -14.68 1.92 -0.92
C ALA A 224 -14.65 3.40 -1.34
N VAL A 225 -15.00 3.70 -2.60
CA VAL A 225 -15.12 5.08 -3.10
C VAL A 225 -16.19 5.83 -2.32
N ASP A 226 -17.39 5.26 -2.15
CA ASP A 226 -18.48 5.91 -1.41
C ASP A 226 -18.11 6.19 0.05
N GLN A 227 -17.51 5.22 0.74
CA GLN A 227 -17.05 5.40 2.12
C GLN A 227 -15.95 6.46 2.25
N LEU A 228 -15.05 6.51 1.26
CA LEU A 228 -13.96 7.45 1.24
C LEU A 228 -14.46 8.88 1.04
N GLU A 229 -15.35 9.07 0.07
CA GLU A 229 -15.95 10.36 -0.18
C GLU A 229 -16.78 10.84 1.01
N GLU A 230 -17.62 9.98 1.60
CA GLU A 230 -18.42 10.35 2.78
C GLU A 230 -17.51 10.88 3.90
N LYS A 231 -16.43 10.16 4.22
CA LYS A 231 -15.50 10.54 5.29
C LYS A 231 -14.73 11.82 4.96
N LEU A 232 -14.20 11.94 3.74
CA LEU A 232 -13.40 13.10 3.37
C LEU A 232 -14.25 14.36 3.21
N LEU A 233 -15.44 14.25 2.60
CA LEU A 233 -16.37 15.36 2.45
C LEU A 233 -16.94 15.82 3.78
N PHE A 234 -17.27 14.88 4.68
CA PHE A 234 -17.65 15.22 6.04
C PHE A 234 -16.58 16.09 6.71
N HIS A 235 -15.31 15.73 6.56
CA HIS A 235 -14.20 16.48 7.14
C HIS A 235 -13.93 17.81 6.44
N LEU A 236 -14.00 17.89 5.12
CA LEU A 236 -13.79 19.13 4.37
C LEU A 236 -14.88 20.17 4.66
N ASN A 237 -16.12 19.73 4.86
CA ASN A 237 -17.28 20.59 5.10
C ASN A 237 -17.68 20.66 6.58
N ARG A 238 -16.85 20.13 7.48
CA ARG A 238 -17.12 20.13 8.92
C ARG A 238 -17.10 21.56 9.48
N THR A 239 -18.15 21.95 10.20
CA THR A 239 -18.11 23.15 11.04
C THR A 239 -17.49 22.84 12.41
N ASP A 240 -16.48 23.64 12.80
CA ASP A 240 -15.71 23.46 14.05
C ASP A 240 -16.56 23.61 15.33
N THR A 241 -17.76 24.17 15.22
CA THR A 241 -18.71 24.35 16.34
C THR A 241 -19.09 23.02 17.02
N SER A 242 -19.00 21.89 16.29
CA SER A 242 -19.24 20.54 16.81
C SER A 242 -18.09 19.95 17.65
N VAL A 243 -16.90 20.57 17.65
CA VAL A 243 -15.63 20.02 18.17
C VAL A 243 -15.40 20.29 19.66
N GLN A 244 -16.10 21.25 20.28
CA GLN A 244 -15.94 21.50 21.72
C GLN A 244 -16.36 20.32 22.61
N LYS A 245 -17.10 19.34 22.08
CA LYS A 245 -17.28 18.06 22.77
C LYS A 245 -16.03 17.18 22.60
N LYS A 246 -15.15 17.25 23.61
CA LYS A 246 -14.10 16.26 23.87
C LYS A 246 -14.69 14.85 23.70
N PHE A 247 -14.09 14.01 22.84
CA PHE A 247 -14.50 12.61 22.69
C PHE A 247 -14.59 11.97 24.08
N ARG A 248 -15.80 11.59 24.50
CA ARG A 248 -16.02 10.85 25.74
C ARG A 248 -15.60 9.42 25.48
N LEU A 249 -14.46 9.02 26.04
CA LEU A 249 -14.13 7.61 26.20
C LEU A 249 -15.14 7.01 27.18
N ASN A 250 -16.07 6.20 26.70
CA ASN A 250 -16.92 5.38 27.56
C ASN A 250 -16.01 4.35 28.25
N HIS A 251 -15.53 4.66 29.46
CA HIS A 251 -14.90 3.69 30.32
C HIS A 251 -16.04 2.89 30.95
N HIS A 252 -16.44 1.81 30.28
CA HIS A 252 -17.21 0.77 30.94
C HIS A 252 -16.26 0.03 31.88
N SER A 253 -16.42 0.30 33.17
CA SER A 253 -15.88 -0.46 34.30
C SER A 253 -16.57 -1.81 34.43
#